data_AF-A0AAP1GBZ9-F1
#
_entry.id   AF-A0AAP1GBZ9-F1
#
_cell.length_a   1.000
_cell.length_b   1.000
_cell.length_c   1.000
_cell.angle_alpha   90.00
_cell.angle_beta   90.00
_cell.angle_gamma   90.00
#
_symmetry.space_group_name_H-M   'P 1'
#
loop_
_entity.id
_entity.type
_entity.pdbx_description
1 polymer ?
#
loop_
_entity_poly.entity_id
_entity_poly.type
_entity_poly.pdbx_seq_one_letter_code
_entity_poly.pdbx_strand_id
1 'polypeptide(L)'
;MNLPVEVMPSSVGNTTSHGVILPVGTALEPFDRIVRISTDLLTQSLVTQWCETDELQRVVFDWAQAKQHEVDLLKSFAAWQKKKLDYQAVYNAYILEAISEEEFEEESTPYVVEIKEVDPLMVGRTMDELVELLPFEVSTSDFADYFECEPEDVVLAIAAGSRNEKLLSLLPHDAAYKDD
;
A
#
# COMPACT_ATOMS: atom_id res chain seq x y z
N MET A 1 3.74 27.88 36.34
CA MET A 1 4.01 27.23 37.63
C MET A 1 5.34 26.51 37.47
N ASN A 2 6.39 26.89 38.21
CA ASN A 2 7.71 26.26 38.06
C ASN A 2 7.70 24.92 38.81
N LEU A 3 7.64 23.81 38.06
CA LEU A 3 7.77 22.47 38.63
C LEU A 3 9.25 22.09 38.74
N PRO A 4 9.68 21.46 39.85
CA PRO A 4 11.06 20.99 40.00
C PRO A 4 11.29 19.79 39.08
N VAL A 5 12.10 19.99 38.04
CA VAL A 5 12.59 18.93 37.16
C VAL A 5 13.93 18.47 37.71
N GLU A 6 13.98 17.25 38.25
CA GLU A 6 15.23 16.65 38.71
C GLU A 6 15.84 15.85 37.54
N VAL A 7 16.94 16.35 36.98
CA VAL A 7 17.67 15.69 35.90
C VAL A 7 18.74 14.80 36.52
N MET A 8 18.57 13.48 36.44
CA MET A 8 19.60 12.55 36.90
C MET A 8 20.43 12.06 35.70
N PRO A 9 21.73 12.35 35.65
CA PRO A 9 22.61 11.78 34.63
C PRO A 9 22.89 10.31 34.96
N SER A 10 22.67 9.42 34.01
CA SER A 10 23.20 8.06 34.05
C SER A 10 24.05 7.80 32.82
N SER A 11 25.27 7.28 33.02
CA SER A 11 26.17 6.91 31.92
C SER A 11 26.20 5.40 31.74
N VAL A 12 25.80 4.92 30.57
CA VAL A 12 26.10 3.55 30.11
C VAL A 12 26.87 3.69 28.80
N GLY A 13 28.20 3.56 28.86
CA GLY A 13 29.10 3.81 27.73
C GLY A 13 29.32 5.30 27.41
N ASN A 14 29.68 5.62 26.16
CA ASN A 14 29.90 7.00 25.66
C ASN A 14 28.59 7.80 25.43
N THR A 15 27.46 7.32 25.93
CA THR A 15 26.15 7.96 25.74
C THR A 15 25.64 8.42 27.10
N THR A 16 25.62 9.73 27.32
CA THR A 16 24.98 10.35 28.48
C THR A 16 23.47 10.34 28.26
N SER A 17 22.73 9.55 29.04
CA SER A 17 21.28 9.63 29.06
C SER A 17 20.84 10.54 30.21
N HIS A 18 19.98 11.50 29.89
CA HIS A 18 19.31 12.36 30.87
C HIS A 18 17.85 11.90 30.96
N GLY A 19 17.51 11.24 32.05
CA GLY A 19 16.13 10.89 32.36
C GLY A 19 15.44 12.02 33.11
N VAL A 20 14.21 12.36 32.73
CA VAL A 20 13.34 13.25 33.51
C VAL A 20 12.35 12.37 34.27
N ILE A 21 12.41 12.41 35.60
CA ILE A 21 11.46 11.68 36.46
C ILE A 21 10.26 12.58 36.70
N LEU A 22 9.10 12.18 36.17
CA LEU A 22 7.83 12.88 36.43
C LEU A 22 7.18 12.31 37.70
N PRO A 23 6.59 13.15 38.56
CA PRO A 23 5.80 12.69 39.70
C PRO A 23 4.67 11.74 39.24
N VAL A 24 4.42 10.67 40.00
CA VAL A 24 3.43 9.63 39.65
C VAL A 24 2.02 10.21 39.42
N GLY A 25 1.70 11.36 40.04
CA GLY A 25 0.42 12.05 39.86
C GLY A 25 0.25 12.82 38.54
N THR A 26 1.33 13.13 37.81
CA THR A 26 1.32 13.79 36.48
C THR A 26 1.54 12.80 35.33
N ALA A 27 1.88 11.55 35.62
CA ALA A 27 2.16 10.52 34.62
C ALA A 27 0.92 10.02 33.85
N LEU A 28 -0.29 10.48 34.21
CA LEU A 28 -1.56 10.07 33.61
C LEU A 28 -2.29 11.21 32.88
N GLU A 29 -1.73 12.43 32.87
CA GLU A 29 -2.30 13.49 32.04
C GLU A 29 -1.82 13.28 30.59
N PRO A 30 -2.72 13.33 29.59
CA PRO A 30 -2.31 13.27 28.19
C PRO A 30 -1.30 14.39 27.93
N PHE A 31 -0.14 14.04 27.37
CA PHE A 31 0.87 15.03 27.03
C PHE A 31 0.34 15.89 25.89
N ASP A 32 0.37 17.21 26.01
CA ASP A 32 -0.10 18.10 24.92
C ASP A 32 0.86 18.08 23.72
N ARG A 33 2.17 17.88 23.95
CA ARG A 33 3.22 18.03 22.94
C ARG A 33 4.34 17.01 23.06
N ILE A 34 4.88 16.62 21.91
CA ILE A 34 6.15 15.88 21.79
C ILE A 34 7.23 16.83 21.30
N VAL A 35 8.39 16.84 21.97
CA VAL A 35 9.55 17.65 21.59
C VAL A 35 10.71 16.72 21.25
N ARG A 36 11.24 16.85 20.04
CA ARG A 36 12.50 16.25 19.60
C ARG A 36 13.60 17.29 19.73
N ILE A 37 14.63 16.97 20.53
CA ILE A 37 15.83 17.77 20.66
C ILE A 37 16.95 17.03 19.91
N SER A 38 17.52 17.67 18.89
CA SER A 38 18.68 17.15 18.16
C SER A 38 19.82 18.15 18.20
N THR A 39 21.05 17.66 18.17
CA THR A 39 22.25 18.49 18.09
C THR A 39 22.68 18.61 16.64
N ASP A 40 22.76 19.84 16.12
CA ASP A 40 23.41 20.09 14.85
C ASP A 40 24.93 20.14 15.10
N LEU A 41 25.62 19.09 14.64
CA LEU A 41 27.05 18.92 14.82
C LEU A 41 27.88 19.96 14.04
N LEU A 42 27.32 20.56 12.99
CA LEU A 42 28.02 21.56 12.17
C LEU A 42 28.01 22.94 12.83
N THR A 43 26.89 23.30 13.48
CA THR A 43 26.73 24.61 14.13
C THR A 43 26.92 24.58 15.65
N GLN A 44 27.13 23.38 16.22
CA GLN A 44 27.14 23.13 17.67
C GLN A 44 25.89 23.70 18.37
N SER A 45 24.75 23.72 17.68
CA SER A 45 23.50 24.24 18.19
C SER A 45 22.53 23.12 18.55
N LEU A 46 21.63 23.40 19.49
CA LEU A 46 20.49 22.53 19.77
C LEU A 46 19.32 22.96 18.90
N VAL A 47 18.82 22.04 18.10
CA VAL A 47 17.61 22.21 17.29
C VAL A 47 16.47 21.51 18.00
N THR A 48 15.42 22.27 18.31
CA THR A 48 14.20 21.76 18.93
C THR A 48 13.06 21.75 17.92
N GLN A 49 12.51 20.58 17.66
CA GLN A 49 11.27 20.40 16.90
C GLN A 49 10.18 19.97 17.87
N TRP A 50 8.96 20.47 17.69
CA TRP A 50 7.83 20.08 18.51
C TRP A 50 6.61 19.82 17.63
N CYS A 51 5.73 18.94 18.10
CA CYS A 51 4.46 18.61 17.47
C CYS A 51 3.42 18.42 18.57
N GLU A 52 2.19 18.88 18.34
CA GLU A 52 1.08 18.61 19.24
C GLU A 52 0.75 17.12 19.20
N THR A 53 0.39 16.52 20.33
CA THR A 53 0.10 15.08 20.41
C THR A 53 -1.09 14.71 19.52
N ASP A 54 -2.12 15.55 19.43
CA ASP A 54 -3.26 15.32 18.54
C ASP A 54 -2.85 15.30 17.06
N GLU A 55 -1.91 16.16 16.67
CA GLU A 55 -1.38 16.19 15.31
C GLU A 55 -0.57 14.93 15.02
N LEU A 56 0.29 14.50 15.95
CA LEU A 56 1.03 13.26 15.80
C LEU A 56 0.08 12.06 15.72
N GLN A 57 -0.92 11.98 16.60
CA GLN A 57 -1.90 10.91 16.58
C GLN A 57 -2.59 10.85 15.22
N ARG A 58 -3.08 12.00 14.72
CA ARG A 58 -3.69 12.08 13.38
C ARG A 58 -2.75 11.56 12.30
N VAL A 59 -1.49 12.04 12.27
CA VAL A 59 -0.51 11.60 11.27
C VAL A 59 -0.24 10.09 11.36
N VAL A 60 -0.13 9.54 12.56
CA VAL A 60 0.09 8.10 12.78
C VAL A 60 -1.15 7.28 12.36
N PHE A 61 -2.36 7.75 12.68
CA PHE A 61 -3.60 7.11 12.26
C PHE A 61 -3.76 7.15 10.73
N ASP A 62 -3.52 8.30 10.11
CA ASP A 62 -3.57 8.47 8.65
C ASP A 62 -2.54 7.54 7.98
N TRP A 63 -1.31 7.47 8.51
CA TRP A 63 -0.29 6.53 8.03
C TRP A 63 -0.71 5.08 8.20
N ALA A 64 -1.24 4.70 9.37
CA ALA A 64 -1.68 3.34 9.64
C ALA A 64 -2.84 2.94 8.72
N GLN A 65 -3.79 3.84 8.48
CA GLN A 65 -4.91 3.62 7.56
C GLN A 65 -4.43 3.48 6.12
N ALA A 66 -3.50 4.32 5.67
CA ALA A 66 -2.89 4.20 4.34
C ALA A 66 -2.19 2.84 4.18
N LYS A 67 -1.44 2.38 5.20
CA LYS A 67 -0.81 1.05 5.18
C LYS A 67 -1.80 -0.10 5.23
N GLN A 68 -2.93 0.06 5.91
CA GLN A 68 -3.98 -0.95 5.89
C GLN A 68 -4.58 -1.10 4.49
N HIS A 69 -4.85 0.02 3.80
CA HIS A 69 -5.34 0.01 2.42
C HIS A 69 -4.36 -0.69 1.46
N GLU A 70 -3.07 -0.35 1.50
CA GLU A 70 -2.03 -1.03 0.70
C GLU A 70 -2.01 -2.55 0.95
N VAL A 71 -2.12 -2.96 2.22
CA VAL A 71 -2.15 -4.38 2.60
C VAL A 71 -3.38 -5.08 2.03
N ASP A 72 -4.55 -4.43 2.08
CA ASP A 72 -5.78 -5.03 1.58
C ASP A 72 -5.79 -5.14 0.05
N LEU A 73 -5.20 -4.16 -0.65
CA LEU A 73 -4.98 -4.21 -2.10
C LEU A 73 -4.01 -5.33 -2.50
N LEU A 74 -2.91 -5.51 -1.77
CA LEU A 74 -1.99 -6.63 -2.02
C LEU A 74 -2.63 -7.98 -1.73
N LYS A 75 -3.47 -8.08 -0.71
CA LYS A 75 -4.23 -9.31 -0.41
C LYS A 75 -5.22 -9.65 -1.51
N SER A 76 -5.96 -8.67 -2.04
CA SER A 76 -6.91 -8.93 -3.13
C SER A 76 -6.18 -9.39 -4.39
N PHE A 77 -5.05 -8.75 -4.72
CA PHE A 77 -4.23 -9.16 -5.87
C PHE A 77 -3.65 -10.56 -5.69
N ALA A 78 -3.12 -10.90 -4.51
CA ALA A 78 -2.63 -12.24 -4.21
C ALA A 78 -3.73 -13.31 -4.27
N ALA A 79 -4.95 -12.98 -3.83
CA ALA A 79 -6.10 -13.89 -3.92
C ALA A 79 -6.49 -14.16 -5.39
N TRP A 80 -6.48 -13.13 -6.23
CA TRP A 80 -6.68 -13.29 -7.68
C TRP A 80 -5.58 -14.16 -8.33
N GLN A 81 -4.31 -13.89 -8.03
CA GLN A 81 -3.20 -14.71 -8.56
C GLN A 81 -3.36 -16.18 -8.16
N LYS A 82 -3.73 -16.43 -6.91
CA LYS A 82 -4.01 -17.79 -6.43
C LYS A 82 -5.15 -18.42 -7.23
N LYS A 83 -6.29 -17.72 -7.40
CA LYS A 83 -7.42 -18.20 -8.21
C LYS A 83 -6.99 -18.56 -9.64
N LYS A 84 -6.17 -17.72 -10.27
CA LYS A 84 -5.61 -17.96 -11.61
C LYS A 84 -4.71 -19.22 -11.66
N LEU A 85 -3.84 -19.40 -10.67
CA LEU A 85 -2.98 -20.59 -10.55
C LEU A 85 -3.78 -21.87 -10.29
N ASP A 86 -4.78 -21.81 -9.42
CA ASP A 86 -5.62 -22.95 -9.09
C ASP A 86 -6.42 -23.40 -10.33
N TYR A 87 -6.98 -22.47 -11.11
CA TYR A 87 -7.60 -22.79 -12.40
C TYR A 87 -6.62 -23.44 -13.38
N GLN A 88 -5.41 -22.89 -13.51
CA GLN A 88 -4.38 -23.48 -14.38
C GLN A 88 -4.00 -24.89 -13.95
N ALA A 89 -3.98 -25.18 -12.64
CA ALA A 89 -3.73 -26.51 -12.13
C ALA A 89 -4.85 -27.49 -12.53
N VAL A 90 -6.11 -27.08 -12.40
CA VAL A 90 -7.29 -27.85 -12.84
C VAL A 90 -7.25 -28.11 -14.36
N TYR A 91 -6.96 -27.06 -15.15
CA TYR A 91 -6.83 -27.17 -16.61
C TYR A 91 -5.68 -28.10 -17.04
N ASN A 92 -4.53 -28.02 -16.37
CA ASN A 92 -3.40 -28.90 -16.63
C ASN A 92 -3.71 -30.35 -16.26
N ALA A 93 -4.42 -30.58 -15.14
CA ALA A 93 -4.87 -31.92 -14.76
C ALA A 93 -5.80 -32.52 -15.82
N TYR A 94 -6.68 -31.71 -16.40
CA TYR A 94 -7.54 -32.14 -17.51
C TYR A 94 -6.74 -32.49 -18.78
N ILE A 95 -5.82 -31.62 -19.22
CA ILE A 95 -4.97 -31.90 -20.39
C ILE A 95 -4.14 -33.17 -20.22
N LEU A 96 -3.64 -33.42 -19.01
CA LEU A 96 -2.85 -34.60 -18.69
C LEU A 96 -3.70 -35.85 -18.47
N GLU A 97 -5.01 -35.78 -18.74
CA GLU A 97 -5.98 -36.87 -18.57
C GLU A 97 -5.99 -37.42 -17.13
N ALA A 98 -5.59 -36.59 -16.15
CA ALA A 98 -5.56 -36.94 -14.73
C ALA A 98 -6.94 -36.79 -14.08
N ILE A 99 -7.82 -35.96 -14.67
CA ILE A 99 -9.24 -35.81 -14.33
C ILE A 99 -10.07 -35.95 -15.61
N SER A 100 -11.33 -36.33 -15.46
CA SER A 100 -12.30 -36.41 -16.55
C SER A 100 -12.81 -35.03 -16.98
N GLU A 101 -13.49 -34.98 -18.13
CA GLU A 101 -14.16 -33.76 -18.61
C GLU A 101 -15.25 -33.29 -17.64
N GLU A 102 -16.04 -34.21 -17.08
CA GLU A 102 -17.09 -33.90 -16.10
C GLU A 102 -16.50 -33.31 -14.79
N GLU A 103 -15.41 -33.90 -14.27
CA GLU A 103 -14.68 -33.36 -13.12
C GLU A 103 -14.07 -31.99 -13.42
N PHE A 104 -13.57 -31.77 -14.64
CA PHE A 104 -13.07 -30.46 -15.06
C PHE A 104 -14.18 -29.41 -15.11
N GLU A 105 -15.35 -29.72 -15.66
CA GLU A 105 -16.50 -28.81 -15.69
C GLU A 105 -16.96 -28.41 -14.28
N GLU A 106 -17.04 -29.37 -13.36
CA GLU A 106 -17.41 -29.12 -11.96
C GLU A 106 -16.36 -28.24 -11.25
N GLU A 107 -15.08 -28.62 -11.32
CA GLU A 107 -13.99 -27.92 -10.63
C GLU A 107 -13.67 -26.56 -11.26
N SER A 108 -13.89 -26.37 -12.56
CA SER A 108 -13.62 -25.09 -13.25
C SER A 108 -14.69 -24.03 -13.04
N THR A 109 -15.92 -24.43 -12.69
CA THR A 109 -17.08 -23.52 -12.54
C THR A 109 -16.82 -22.32 -11.62
N PRO A 110 -16.21 -22.45 -10.43
CA PRO A 110 -15.93 -21.31 -9.54
C PRO A 110 -14.94 -20.28 -10.11
N TYR A 111 -14.20 -20.65 -11.16
CA TYR A 111 -13.19 -19.80 -11.78
C TYR A 111 -13.76 -18.92 -12.90
N VAL A 112 -14.96 -19.24 -13.40
CA VAL A 112 -15.68 -18.42 -14.37
C VAL A 112 -15.99 -17.06 -13.74
N VAL A 113 -15.66 -15.99 -14.48
CA VAL A 113 -15.93 -14.61 -14.09
C VAL A 113 -16.89 -13.98 -15.08
N GLU A 114 -17.85 -13.20 -14.56
CA GLU A 114 -18.70 -12.35 -15.39
C GLU A 114 -18.00 -11.01 -15.58
N ILE A 115 -17.91 -10.57 -16.84
CA ILE A 115 -17.32 -9.28 -17.19
C ILE A 115 -18.24 -8.17 -16.69
N LYS A 116 -17.66 -7.18 -16.00
CA LYS A 116 -18.37 -6.07 -15.37
C LYS A 116 -17.94 -4.75 -15.98
N GLU A 117 -18.90 -3.83 -16.07
CA GLU A 117 -18.60 -2.43 -16.36
C GLU A 117 -17.90 -1.83 -15.14
N VAL A 118 -16.71 -1.28 -15.35
CA VAL A 118 -15.85 -0.70 -14.32
C VAL A 118 -15.60 0.77 -14.61
N ASP A 119 -15.50 1.58 -13.55
CA ASP A 119 -15.13 3.00 -13.68
C ASP A 119 -13.64 3.11 -14.09
N PRO A 120 -13.31 3.64 -15.28
CA PRO A 120 -11.93 3.72 -15.77
C PRO A 120 -11.02 4.55 -14.86
N LEU A 121 -11.55 5.56 -14.16
CA LEU A 121 -10.75 6.37 -13.23
C LEU A 121 -10.37 5.59 -11.98
N MET A 122 -11.28 4.74 -11.48
CA MET A 122 -11.02 3.88 -10.34
C MET A 122 -9.99 2.80 -10.69
N VAL A 123 -10.16 2.18 -11.86
CA VAL A 123 -9.21 1.19 -12.40
C VAL A 123 -7.82 1.79 -12.56
N GLY A 124 -7.70 2.95 -13.22
CA GLY A 124 -6.41 3.60 -13.44
C GLY A 124 -5.67 3.94 -12.15
N ARG A 125 -6.38 4.45 -11.12
CA ARG A 125 -5.79 4.72 -9.80
C ARG A 125 -5.33 3.45 -9.09
N THR A 126 -6.16 2.41 -9.12
CA THR A 126 -5.82 1.13 -8.47
C THR A 126 -4.63 0.48 -9.16
N MET A 127 -4.52 0.60 -10.49
CA MET A 127 -3.35 0.14 -11.25
C MET A 127 -2.09 0.93 -10.89
N ASP A 128 -2.17 2.26 -10.80
CA ASP A 128 -1.05 3.09 -10.38
C ASP A 128 -0.53 2.64 -9.00
N GLU A 129 -1.43 2.44 -8.03
CA GLU A 129 -1.09 1.94 -6.68
C GLU A 129 -0.47 0.53 -6.73
N LEU A 130 -1.05 -0.40 -7.48
CA LEU A 130 -0.51 -1.76 -7.62
C LEU A 130 0.89 -1.78 -8.24
N VAL A 131 1.15 -0.96 -9.27
CA VAL A 131 2.46 -0.91 -9.93
C VAL A 131 3.54 -0.31 -9.03
N GLU A 132 3.17 0.56 -8.09
CA GLU A 132 4.10 1.06 -7.07
C GLU A 132 4.38 0.03 -5.98
N LEU A 133 3.39 -0.79 -5.62
CA LEU A 133 3.51 -1.80 -4.57
C LEU A 133 4.19 -3.09 -5.04
N LEU A 134 4.01 -3.47 -6.31
CA LEU A 134 4.52 -4.73 -6.85
C LEU A 134 5.94 -4.58 -7.43
N PRO A 135 6.85 -5.52 -7.14
CA PRO A 135 8.21 -5.47 -7.67
C PRO A 135 8.34 -5.98 -9.12
N PHE A 136 7.24 -6.37 -9.76
CA PHE A 136 7.20 -6.95 -11.10
C PHE A 136 6.15 -6.25 -11.97
N GLU A 137 6.30 -6.42 -13.29
CA GLU A 137 5.38 -5.88 -14.28
C GLU A 137 4.12 -6.76 -14.39
N VAL A 138 2.97 -6.10 -14.50
CA VAL A 138 1.66 -6.74 -14.69
C VAL A 138 1.16 -6.34 -16.07
N SER A 139 0.75 -7.33 -16.87
CA SER A 139 0.29 -7.08 -18.23
C SER A 139 -1.12 -6.46 -18.26
N THR A 140 -1.50 -5.83 -19.36
CA THR A 140 -2.87 -5.31 -19.55
C THR A 140 -3.92 -6.42 -19.50
N SER A 141 -3.61 -7.61 -20.00
CA SER A 141 -4.49 -8.79 -19.86
C SER A 141 -4.63 -9.25 -18.41
N ASP A 142 -3.56 -9.21 -17.62
CA ASP A 142 -3.63 -9.57 -16.20
C ASP A 142 -4.47 -8.56 -15.40
N PHE A 143 -4.36 -7.27 -15.73
CA PHE A 143 -5.24 -6.26 -15.14
C PHE A 143 -6.69 -6.45 -15.58
N ALA A 144 -6.96 -6.78 -16.85
CA ALA A 144 -8.32 -7.04 -17.33
C ALA A 144 -8.94 -8.23 -16.58
N ASP A 145 -8.19 -9.32 -16.44
CA ASP A 145 -8.58 -10.49 -15.64
C ASP A 145 -8.83 -10.12 -14.18
N TYR A 146 -7.98 -9.27 -13.58
CA TYR A 146 -8.07 -8.87 -12.17
C TYR A 146 -9.29 -7.99 -11.89
N PHE A 147 -9.58 -7.03 -12.77
CA PHE A 147 -10.74 -6.15 -12.66
C PHE A 147 -12.02 -6.77 -13.22
N GLU A 148 -11.94 -7.97 -13.80
CA GLU A 148 -13.05 -8.67 -14.46
C GLU A 148 -13.69 -7.78 -15.55
N CYS A 149 -12.85 -7.11 -16.35
CA CYS A 149 -13.28 -6.21 -17.42
C CYS A 149 -12.64 -6.59 -18.77
N GLU A 150 -13.08 -5.93 -19.85
CA GLU A 150 -12.45 -6.15 -21.15
C GLU A 150 -11.06 -5.51 -21.19
N PRO A 151 -10.09 -6.08 -21.92
CA PRO A 151 -8.76 -5.49 -22.08
C PRO A 151 -8.77 -4.05 -22.63
N GLU A 152 -9.78 -3.70 -23.44
CA GLU A 152 -9.98 -2.36 -23.97
C GLU A 152 -10.25 -1.34 -22.86
N ASP A 153 -11.00 -1.73 -21.82
CA ASP A 153 -11.32 -0.87 -20.68
C ASP A 153 -10.08 -0.54 -19.86
N VAL A 154 -9.14 -1.49 -19.74
CA VAL A 154 -7.84 -1.26 -19.09
C VAL A 154 -7.01 -0.23 -19.86
N VAL A 155 -6.98 -0.33 -21.19
CA VAL A 155 -6.28 0.64 -22.03
C VAL A 155 -6.90 2.03 -21.88
N LEU A 156 -8.23 2.13 -21.88
CA LEU A 156 -8.95 3.38 -21.63
C LEU A 156 -8.67 3.93 -20.23
N ALA A 157 -8.63 3.09 -19.20
CA ALA A 157 -8.32 3.47 -17.83
C ALA A 157 -6.89 4.04 -17.69
N ILE A 158 -5.91 3.39 -18.34
CA ILE A 158 -4.53 3.88 -18.39
C ILE A 158 -4.51 5.27 -19.06
N ALA A 159 -5.14 5.41 -20.24
CA ALA A 159 -5.16 6.65 -21.00
C ALA A 159 -5.89 7.79 -20.27
N ALA A 160 -6.97 7.49 -19.54
CA ALA A 160 -7.80 8.50 -18.88
C ALA A 160 -7.27 8.96 -17.52
N GLY A 161 -6.47 8.15 -16.82
CA GLY A 161 -6.23 8.38 -15.39
C GLY A 161 -4.85 8.03 -14.86
N SER A 162 -4.03 7.25 -15.56
CA SER A 162 -2.73 6.83 -15.03
C SER A 162 -1.69 7.94 -15.13
N ARG A 163 -0.89 8.11 -14.07
CA ARG A 163 0.29 8.99 -14.06
C ARG A 163 1.60 8.22 -14.05
N ASN A 164 1.53 6.90 -14.08
CA ASN A 164 2.67 6.03 -13.97
C ASN A 164 3.28 5.76 -15.35
N GLU A 165 4.55 6.15 -15.55
CA GLU A 165 5.26 5.97 -16.82
C GLU A 165 5.29 4.50 -17.29
N LYS A 166 5.34 3.54 -16.35
CA LYS A 166 5.31 2.10 -16.69
C LYS A 166 3.99 1.72 -17.33
N LEU A 167 2.87 2.18 -16.79
CA LEU A 167 1.54 1.88 -17.33
C LEU A 167 1.32 2.58 -18.67
N LEU A 168 1.75 3.84 -18.80
CA LEU A 168 1.70 4.57 -20.06
C LEU A 168 2.50 3.87 -21.17
N SER A 169 3.60 3.19 -20.84
CA SER A 169 4.37 2.40 -21.82
C SER A 169 3.64 1.17 -22.36
N LEU A 170 2.57 0.72 -21.69
CA LEU A 170 1.71 -0.39 -22.13
C LEU A 170 0.64 0.05 -23.13
N LEU A 171 0.46 1.35 -23.34
CA LEU A 171 -0.49 1.85 -24.34
C LEU A 171 0.01 1.51 -25.75
N PRO A 172 -0.89 1.11 -26.67
CA PRO A 172 -0.54 1.02 -28.08
C PRO A 172 -0.03 2.37 -28.57
N HIS A 173 0.99 2.38 -29.44
CA HIS A 173 1.58 3.63 -29.97
C HIS A 173 0.56 4.58 -30.62
N ASP A 174 -0.61 4.07 -31.02
CA ASP A 174 -1.69 4.83 -31.65
C ASP A 174 -2.73 5.38 -30.65
N ALA A 175 -2.68 4.98 -29.37
CA ALA A 175 -3.63 5.41 -28.34
C ALA A 175 -3.26 6.77 -27.69
N ALA A 176 -2.06 7.29 -27.96
CA ALA A 176 -1.57 8.56 -27.44
C ALA A 176 -2.18 9.81 -28.10
N TYR A 177 -3.11 9.64 -29.06
CA TYR A 177 -3.73 10.74 -29.81
C TYR A 177 -5.27 10.64 -29.80
N LYS A 178 -5.87 10.93 -28.64
CA LYS A 178 -7.25 11.45 -28.59
C LYS A 178 -7.35 12.54 -27.53
N ASP A 179 -6.60 13.61 -27.74
CA ASP A 179 -6.99 14.94 -27.27
C ASP A 179 -7.93 15.52 -28.35
N ASP A 180 -9.24 15.47 -28.11
CA ASP A 180 -10.25 16.34 -28.71
C ASP A 180 -11.16 16.87 -27.58
#